data_AF-A0A968UWT5-F1
#
_entry.id   AF-A0A968UWT5-F1
#
_cell.length_a   1.000
_cell.length_b   1.000
_cell.length_c   1.000
_cell.angle_alpha   90.00
_cell.angle_beta   90.00
_cell.angle_gamma   90.00
#
_symmetry.space_group_name_H-M   'P 1'
#
loop_
_entity.id
_entity.type
_entity.pdbx_description
1 polymer ?
#
loop_
_entity_poly.entity_id
_entity_poly.type
_entity_poly.pdbx_seq_one_letter_code
_entity_poly.pdbx_strand_id
1 'polypeptide(L)'
;MLLQTLIVAAAIYVAMLLFITSFSRAKERSSKTYFLAGADLGALLGFFTFAATLFSTFTFLGMPDFFREHGVGAWIFLAVSDMVMVFGLIAVGFYVRKRAVQHAYYGMSGFLSDMYQSKWAGYVALLGAFLFLTPYVAIQIRGVALFF
;
A
#
# COMPACT_ATOMS: atom_id res chain seq x y z
N MET A 1 -32.67 -11.29 7.81
CA MET A 1 -31.56 -12.19 8.22
C MET A 1 -30.24 -11.81 7.56
N LEU A 2 -30.10 -11.84 6.22
CA LEU A 2 -28.83 -11.49 5.55
C LEU A 2 -28.27 -10.11 5.91
N LEU A 3 -29.10 -9.06 5.85
CA LEU A 3 -28.69 -7.69 6.20
C LEU A 3 -28.16 -7.58 7.65
N GLN A 4 -28.84 -8.24 8.59
CA GLN A 4 -28.42 -8.26 9.99
C GLN A 4 -27.08 -8.97 10.14
N THR A 5 -26.87 -10.10 9.46
CA THR A 5 -25.58 -10.81 9.44
C THR A 5 -24.46 -9.93 8.88
N LEU A 6 -24.71 -9.20 7.79
CA LEU A 6 -23.72 -8.27 7.20
C LEU A 6 -23.37 -7.13 8.14
N ILE A 7 -24.36 -6.52 8.79
CA ILE A 7 -24.14 -5.45 9.77
C ILE A 7 -23.31 -5.95 10.95
N VAL A 8 -23.64 -7.14 11.49
CA VAL A 8 -22.89 -7.74 12.60
C VAL A 8 -21.45 -8.03 12.18
N ALA A 9 -21.23 -8.62 11.00
CA ALA A 9 -19.90 -8.89 10.49
C ALA A 9 -19.08 -7.60 10.29
N ALA A 10 -19.68 -6.55 9.71
CA ALA A 10 -19.05 -5.25 9.53
C ALA A 10 -18.69 -4.59 10.87
N ALA A 11 -19.60 -4.64 11.85
CA ALA A 11 -19.36 -4.10 13.18
C ALA A 11 -18.21 -4.81 13.89
N ILE A 12 -18.16 -6.15 13.84
CA ILE A 12 -17.05 -6.94 14.39
C ILE A 12 -15.74 -6.58 13.70
N TYR A 13 -15.74 -6.47 12.37
CA TYR A 13 -14.56 -6.09 11.59
C TYR A 13 -14.02 -4.71 11.99
N VAL A 14 -14.89 -3.69 12.05
CA VAL A 14 -14.52 -2.33 12.47
C VAL A 14 -14.01 -2.32 13.92
N ALA A 15 -14.68 -3.05 14.83
CA ALA A 15 -14.25 -3.15 16.22
C ALA A 15 -12.84 -3.77 16.34
N MET A 16 -12.55 -4.83 15.59
CA MET A 16 -11.21 -5.44 15.54
C MET A 16 -10.17 -4.45 15.02
N LEU A 17 -10.46 -3.71 13.94
CA LEU A 17 -9.55 -2.70 13.41
C LEU A 17 -9.25 -1.59 14.42
N LEU A 18 -10.28 -1.08 15.10
CA LEU A 18 -10.13 -0.05 16.13
C LEU A 18 -9.32 -0.57 17.32
N PHE A 19 -9.58 -1.81 17.75
CA PHE A 19 -8.84 -2.46 18.83
C PHE A 19 -7.35 -2.61 18.48
N ILE A 20 -7.04 -3.23 17.33
CA ILE A 20 -5.67 -3.44 16.86
C ILE A 20 -4.94 -2.10 16.71
N THR A 21 -5.59 -1.10 16.10
CA THR A 21 -5.00 0.23 15.89
C THR A 21 -4.69 0.92 17.22
N SER A 22 -5.63 0.87 18.18
CA SER A 22 -5.46 1.49 19.49
C SER A 22 -4.34 0.82 20.29
N PHE A 23 -4.29 -0.52 20.24
CA PHE A 23 -3.24 -1.30 20.89
C PHE A 23 -1.85 -1.02 20.30
N SER A 24 -1.74 -0.97 18.97
CA SER A 24 -0.47 -0.65 18.29
C SER A 24 -0.02 0.79 18.58
N ARG A 25 -0.95 1.75 18.59
CA ARG A 25 -0.63 3.16 18.90
C ARG A 25 -0.14 3.36 20.33
N ALA A 26 -0.62 2.57 21.29
CA ALA A 26 -0.17 2.66 22.68
C ALA A 26 1.31 2.28 22.85
N LYS A 27 1.85 1.43 21.96
CA LYS A 27 3.24 0.96 21.99
C LYS A 27 4.22 1.87 21.26
N GLU A 28 3.77 2.64 20.26
CA GLU A 28 4.66 3.36 19.35
C GLU A 28 4.45 4.88 19.37
N ARG A 29 5.49 5.63 19.80
CA ARG A 29 5.46 7.10 19.91
C ARG A 29 6.42 7.85 18.98
N SER A 30 7.29 7.13 18.26
CA SER A 30 8.28 7.73 17.35
C SER A 30 7.81 7.69 15.91
N SER A 31 7.90 8.81 15.18
CA SER A 31 7.57 8.88 13.75
C SER A 31 8.42 7.91 12.92
N LYS A 32 9.67 7.65 13.31
CA LYS A 32 10.55 6.70 12.61
C LYS A 32 10.02 5.28 12.71
N THR A 33 9.64 4.85 13.91
CA THR A 33 9.07 3.51 14.12
C THR A 33 7.68 3.39 13.51
N TYR A 34 6.90 4.47 13.52
CA TYR A 34 5.58 4.51 12.90
C TYR A 34 5.64 4.30 11.36
N PHE A 35 6.55 4.98 10.67
CA PHE A 35 6.64 4.88 9.20
C PHE A 35 7.39 3.66 8.70
N LEU A 36 8.36 3.15 9.47
CA LEU A 36 9.25 2.08 9.01
C LEU A 36 9.09 0.77 9.79
N ALA A 37 8.17 0.70 10.76
CA ALA A 37 8.04 -0.43 11.69
C ALA A 37 9.39 -0.82 12.34
N GLY A 38 10.26 0.18 12.60
CA GLY A 38 11.61 -0.05 13.12
C GLY A 38 12.56 -0.78 12.16
N ALA A 39 12.19 -0.93 10.87
CA ALA A 39 12.85 -1.78 9.88
C ALA A 39 12.85 -3.29 10.23
N ASP A 40 11.95 -3.72 11.13
CA ASP A 40 11.87 -5.10 11.65
C ASP A 40 10.66 -5.88 11.10
N LEU A 41 10.09 -5.42 9.99
CA LEU A 41 8.95 -6.10 9.38
C LEU A 41 9.44 -7.38 8.68
N GLY A 42 9.14 -8.55 9.27
CA GLY A 42 9.50 -9.85 8.71
C GLY A 42 8.88 -10.11 7.34
N ALA A 43 9.50 -10.99 6.54
CA ALA A 43 9.12 -11.24 5.14
C ALA A 43 7.65 -11.67 4.96
N LEU A 44 7.11 -12.48 5.88
CA LEU A 44 5.72 -12.93 5.82
C LEU A 44 4.73 -11.77 6.03
N LEU A 45 4.97 -10.93 7.04
CA LEU A 45 4.13 -9.76 7.31
C LEU A 45 4.27 -8.73 6.20
N GLY A 46 5.48 -8.58 5.64
CA GLY A 46 5.74 -7.74 4.46
C GLY A 46 4.97 -8.20 3.24
N PHE A 47 4.94 -9.51 2.99
CA PHE A 47 4.15 -10.10 1.91
C PHE A 47 2.66 -9.79 2.07
N PHE A 48 2.08 -10.01 3.26
CA PHE A 48 0.66 -9.72 3.48
C PHE A 48 0.35 -8.22 3.42
N THR A 49 1.23 -7.36 3.92
CA THR A 49 1.07 -5.90 3.83
C THR A 49 1.10 -5.44 2.37
N PHE A 50 2.02 -5.99 1.58
CA PHE A 50 2.10 -5.74 0.15
C PHE A 50 0.86 -6.23 -0.58
N ALA A 51 0.44 -7.48 -0.36
CA ALA A 51 -0.75 -8.06 -0.97
C ALA A 51 -2.02 -7.25 -0.62
N ALA A 52 -2.18 -6.86 0.65
CA ALA A 52 -3.30 -6.02 1.08
C ALA A 52 -3.30 -4.62 0.43
N THR A 53 -2.13 -4.09 0.08
CA THR A 53 -1.99 -2.79 -0.63
C THR A 53 -2.22 -2.95 -2.13
N LEU A 54 -1.82 -4.09 -2.70
CA LEU A 54 -1.95 -4.42 -4.11
C LEU A 54 -3.41 -4.60 -4.52
N PHE A 55 -4.17 -5.36 -3.72
CA PHE A 55 -5.59 -5.60 -3.99
C PHE A 55 -6.44 -4.39 -3.60
N SER A 56 -7.22 -3.90 -4.54
CA SER A 56 -8.04 -2.70 -4.36
C SER A 56 -9.42 -2.84 -5.02
N THR A 57 -10.24 -1.80 -4.95
CA THR A 57 -11.50 -1.76 -5.71
C THR A 57 -11.29 -1.86 -7.22
N PHE A 58 -10.13 -1.45 -7.75
CA PHE A 58 -9.77 -1.73 -9.14
C PHE A 58 -9.70 -3.24 -9.41
N THR A 59 -9.10 -4.02 -8.51
CA THR A 59 -9.04 -5.48 -8.67
C THR A 59 -10.43 -6.12 -8.58
N PHE A 60 -11.29 -5.62 -7.69
CA PHE A 60 -12.62 -6.20 -7.49
C PHE A 60 -13.65 -5.80 -8.55
N LEU A 61 -13.62 -4.56 -9.03
CA LEU A 61 -14.61 -4.02 -9.97
C LEU A 61 -14.02 -3.78 -11.36
N GLY A 62 -12.85 -3.15 -11.40
CA GLY A 62 -12.19 -2.77 -12.64
C GLY A 62 -11.70 -3.97 -13.44
N MET A 63 -11.05 -4.96 -12.80
CA MET A 63 -10.52 -6.12 -13.51
C MET A 63 -11.58 -7.02 -14.15
N PRO A 64 -12.71 -7.34 -13.48
CA PRO A 64 -13.80 -8.07 -14.14
C PRO A 64 -14.37 -7.32 -15.34
N ASP A 65 -14.56 -6.00 -15.23
CA ASP A 65 -15.04 -5.19 -16.36
C ASP A 65 -14.00 -5.10 -17.49
N PHE A 66 -12.72 -4.97 -17.14
CA PHE A 66 -11.61 -5.00 -18.10
C PHE A 66 -11.53 -6.34 -18.82
N PHE A 67 -11.77 -7.46 -18.12
CA PHE A 67 -11.88 -8.78 -18.72
C PHE A 67 -13.13 -8.91 -19.60
N ARG A 68 -14.27 -8.32 -19.21
CA ARG A 68 -15.49 -8.31 -20.05
C ARG A 68 -15.24 -7.65 -21.41
N GLU A 69 -14.45 -6.58 -21.43
CA GLU A 69 -14.11 -5.85 -22.66
C GLU A 69 -12.95 -6.49 -23.46
N HIS A 70 -11.94 -7.07 -22.78
CA HIS A 70 -10.68 -7.49 -23.43
C HIS A 70 -10.39 -9.00 -23.37
N GLY A 71 -11.24 -9.79 -22.72
CA GLY A 71 -11.08 -11.23 -22.55
C GLY A 71 -9.72 -11.60 -21.97
N VAL A 72 -9.06 -12.60 -22.59
CA VAL A 72 -7.75 -13.10 -22.15
C VAL A 72 -6.65 -12.03 -22.09
N GLY A 73 -6.79 -10.94 -22.86
CA GLY A 73 -5.87 -9.80 -22.81
C GLY A 73 -5.76 -9.18 -21.42
N ALA A 74 -6.84 -9.19 -20.63
CA ALA A 74 -6.84 -8.71 -19.26
C ALA A 74 -5.97 -9.58 -18.31
N TRP A 75 -5.94 -10.90 -18.52
CA TRP A 75 -5.06 -11.79 -17.76
C TRP A 75 -3.60 -11.61 -18.13
N ILE A 76 -3.32 -11.41 -19.42
CA ILE A 76 -1.95 -11.14 -19.89
C ILE A 76 -1.47 -9.81 -19.32
N PHE A 77 -2.32 -8.78 -19.34
CA PHE A 77 -2.03 -7.48 -18.72
C PHE A 77 -1.67 -7.65 -17.24
N LEU A 78 -2.51 -8.32 -16.44
CA LEU A 78 -2.24 -8.57 -15.03
C LEU A 78 -0.95 -9.36 -14.81
N ALA A 79 -0.75 -10.45 -15.55
CA ALA A 79 0.42 -11.29 -15.38
C ALA A 79 1.71 -10.51 -15.66
N VAL A 80 1.73 -9.72 -16.73
CA VAL A 80 2.91 -8.90 -17.09
C VAL A 80 3.09 -7.74 -16.12
N SER A 81 2.03 -7.01 -15.78
CA SER A 81 2.12 -5.87 -14.86
C SER A 81 2.59 -6.29 -13.47
N ASP A 82 2.04 -7.38 -12.94
CA ASP A 82 2.38 -7.87 -11.61
C ASP A 82 3.79 -8.47 -11.59
N MET A 83 4.19 -9.17 -12.66
CA MET A 83 5.55 -9.66 -12.81
C MET A 83 6.55 -8.50 -12.81
N VAL A 84 6.34 -7.49 -13.65
CA VAL A 84 7.20 -6.29 -13.72
C VAL A 84 7.26 -5.58 -12.36
N MET A 85 6.11 -5.44 -11.69
CA MET A 85 6.03 -4.84 -10.37
C MET A 85 6.83 -5.65 -9.33
N VAL A 86 6.66 -6.97 -9.26
CA VAL A 86 7.36 -7.82 -8.27
C VAL A 86 8.87 -7.80 -8.51
N PHE A 87 9.32 -7.95 -9.76
CA PHE A 87 10.74 -7.87 -10.09
C PHE A 87 11.31 -6.48 -9.80
N GLY A 88 10.59 -5.43 -10.19
CA GLY A 88 10.98 -4.05 -9.90
C GLY A 88 11.09 -3.79 -8.40
N LEU A 89 10.12 -4.27 -7.62
CA LEU A 89 10.09 -4.12 -6.17
C LEU A 89 11.23 -4.89 -5.48
N ILE A 90 11.53 -6.11 -5.92
CA ILE A 90 12.66 -6.89 -5.37
C ILE A 90 13.99 -6.22 -5.75
N ALA A 91 14.16 -5.84 -7.01
CA ALA A 91 15.39 -5.22 -7.50
C ALA A 91 15.65 -3.90 -6.79
N VAL A 92 14.69 -2.96 -6.84
CA VAL A 92 14.80 -1.65 -6.19
C VAL A 92 14.86 -1.81 -4.67
N GLY A 93 14.01 -2.66 -4.10
CA GLY A 93 13.93 -2.93 -2.66
C GLY A 93 15.24 -3.47 -2.09
N PHE A 94 15.97 -4.31 -2.84
CA PHE A 94 17.29 -4.79 -2.44
C PHE A 94 18.30 -3.62 -2.29
N TYR A 95 18.37 -2.74 -3.28
CA TYR A 95 19.26 -1.57 -3.24
C TYR A 95 18.87 -0.58 -2.14
N VAL A 96 17.56 -0.32 -2.00
CA VAL A 96 17.01 0.54 -0.96
C VAL A 96 17.35 -0.02 0.42
N ARG A 97 17.11 -1.32 0.66
CA ARG A 97 17.38 -1.96 1.96
C ARG A 97 18.84 -1.85 2.36
N LYS A 98 19.78 -2.08 1.43
CA LYS A 98 21.22 -2.00 1.70
C LYS A 98 21.65 -0.61 2.20
N ARG A 99 21.07 0.45 1.64
CA ARG A 99 21.36 1.84 2.05
C ARG A 99 20.54 2.28 3.25
N ALA A 100 19.31 1.81 3.36
CA ALA A 100 18.41 2.14 4.46
C ALA A 100 18.98 1.76 5.84
N VAL A 101 19.69 0.63 5.92
CA VAL A 101 20.33 0.17 7.16
C VAL A 101 21.45 1.11 7.63
N GLN A 102 22.04 1.90 6.72
CA GLN A 102 23.20 2.75 7.00
C GLN A 102 22.83 4.17 7.42
N HIS A 103 21.56 4.58 7.26
CA HIS A 103 21.12 5.96 7.42
C HIS A 103 19.86 6.08 8.28
N ALA A 104 19.81 7.09 9.15
CA ALA A 104 18.60 7.42 9.89
C ALA A 104 17.75 8.40 9.07
N TYR A 105 16.81 7.87 8.28
CA TYR A 105 15.89 8.68 7.48
C TYR A 105 14.46 8.65 8.05
N TYR A 106 13.72 9.74 7.80
CA TYR A 106 12.31 9.88 8.18
C TYR A 106 11.43 9.76 6.93
N GLY A 107 10.94 8.54 6.67
CA GLY A 107 10.09 8.24 5.51
C GLY A 107 10.82 8.30 4.16
N MET A 108 10.10 7.99 3.07
CA MET A 108 10.70 7.82 1.74
C MET A 108 11.23 9.13 1.15
N SER A 109 10.59 10.27 1.42
CA SER A 109 11.08 11.59 0.98
C SER A 109 12.40 11.96 1.66
N GLY A 110 12.53 11.71 2.96
CA GLY A 110 13.79 11.89 3.69
C GLY A 110 14.87 10.93 3.19
N PHE A 111 14.51 9.67 2.94
CA PHE A 111 15.42 8.67 2.38
C PHE A 111 16.02 9.12 1.04
N LEU A 112 15.18 9.60 0.12
CA LEU A 112 15.64 10.04 -1.19
C LEU A 112 16.46 11.33 -1.12
N SER A 113 16.11 12.24 -0.21
CA SER A 113 16.91 13.44 0.02
C SER A 113 18.34 13.11 0.46
N ASP A 114 18.47 12.15 1.37
CA ASP A 114 19.76 11.69 1.87
C ASP A 114 20.51 10.86 0.81
N MET A 115 19.83 9.94 0.13
CA MET A 115 20.46 9.09 -0.90
C MET A 115 21.05 9.90 -2.06
N TYR A 116 20.38 10.98 -2.46
CA TYR A 116 20.84 11.86 -3.55
C TYR A 116 21.58 13.10 -3.05
N GLN A 117 21.76 13.27 -1.74
CA GLN A 117 22.32 14.48 -1.11
C GLN A 117 21.65 15.76 -1.63
N SER A 118 20.34 15.71 -1.87
CA SER A 118 19.56 16.79 -2.49
C SER A 118 18.12 16.83 -1.99
N LYS A 119 17.74 17.96 -1.38
CA LYS A 119 16.36 18.18 -0.89
C LYS A 119 15.31 18.10 -2.00
N TRP A 120 15.69 18.41 -3.25
CA TRP A 120 14.80 18.31 -4.40
C TRP A 120 14.35 16.88 -4.68
N ALA A 121 15.22 15.89 -4.46
CA ALA A 121 14.85 14.48 -4.63
C ALA A 121 13.71 14.09 -3.67
N GLY A 122 13.77 14.56 -2.41
CA GLY A 122 12.69 14.39 -1.46
C GLY A 122 11.41 15.12 -1.84
N TYR A 123 11.50 16.37 -2.30
CA TYR A 123 10.32 17.13 -2.71
C TYR A 123 9.62 16.53 -3.92
N VAL A 124 10.37 16.09 -4.94
CA VAL A 124 9.81 15.40 -6.10
C VAL A 124 9.09 14.12 -5.67
N ALA A 125 9.68 13.33 -4.78
CA ALA A 125 9.05 12.12 -4.28
C ALA A 125 7.78 12.40 -3.47
N LEU A 126 7.80 13.41 -2.61
CA LEU A 126 6.64 13.80 -1.80
C LEU A 126 5.50 14.34 -2.67
N LEU A 127 5.81 15.24 -3.59
CA LEU A 127 4.84 15.83 -4.52
C LEU A 127 4.29 14.77 -5.46
N GLY A 128 5.14 13.90 -6.01
CA GLY A 128 4.73 12.77 -6.83
C GLY A 128 3.77 11.86 -6.06
N ALA A 129 4.12 11.46 -4.84
CA ALA A 129 3.25 10.65 -4.00
C ALA A 129 1.89 11.33 -3.78
N PHE A 130 1.87 12.63 -3.47
CA PHE A 130 0.62 13.37 -3.30
C PHE A 130 -0.21 13.40 -4.59
N LEU A 131 0.41 13.80 -5.71
CA LEU A 131 -0.25 13.94 -7.01
C LEU A 131 -0.86 12.63 -7.53
N PHE A 132 -0.19 11.50 -7.31
CA PHE A 132 -0.68 10.19 -7.78
C PHE A 132 -1.58 9.49 -6.76
N LEU A 133 -1.33 9.62 -5.45
CA LEU A 133 -2.14 8.95 -4.43
C LEU A 133 -3.48 9.62 -4.21
N THR A 134 -3.59 10.95 -4.34
CA THR A 134 -4.88 11.64 -4.19
C THR A 134 -5.96 11.12 -5.14
N PRO A 135 -5.76 11.08 -6.48
CA PRO A 135 -6.75 10.53 -7.39
C PRO A 135 -6.94 9.02 -7.20
N TYR A 136 -5.87 8.29 -6.85
CA TYR A 136 -5.96 6.85 -6.55
C TYR A 136 -6.89 6.56 -5.36
N VAL A 137 -6.74 7.28 -4.25
CA VAL A 137 -7.61 7.13 -3.07
C VAL A 137 -9.04 7.55 -3.41
N ALA A 138 -9.20 8.64 -4.17
CA ALA A 138 -10.53 9.13 -4.58
C ALA A 138 -11.30 8.09 -5.42
N ILE A 139 -10.65 7.48 -6.42
CA ILE A 139 -11.30 6.45 -7.24
C ILE A 139 -11.58 5.19 -6.44
N GLN A 140 -10.73 4.86 -5.45
CA GLN A 140 -10.97 3.72 -4.58
C GLN A 140 -12.22 3.87 -3.74
N ILE A 141 -12.37 5.02 -3.07
CA ILE A 141 -13.56 5.33 -2.25
C ILE A 141 -14.82 5.31 -3.11
N ARG A 142 -14.77 5.92 -4.30
CA ARG A 142 -15.87 5.88 -5.26
C ARG A 142 -16.22 4.46 -5.67
N GLY A 143 -15.23 3.61 -5.91
CA GLY A 143 -15.43 2.20 -6.24
C GLY A 143 -16.19 1.45 -5.15
N VAL A 144 -15.85 1.67 -3.88
CA VAL A 144 -16.60 1.09 -2.75
C VAL A 144 -18.04 1.60 -2.72
N ALA A 145 -18.23 2.91 -2.90
CA ALA A 145 -19.57 3.53 -2.87
C ALA A 145 -20.48 3.11 -4.03
N LEU A 146 -19.93 2.67 -5.16
CA LEU A 146 -20.70 2.11 -6.27
C LEU A 146 -21.03 0.62 -6.08
N PHE A 147 -20.26 -0.08 -5.25
CA PHE A 147 -20.46 -1.50 -4.99
C PHE A 147 -21.59 -1.79 -3.99
N PHE A 148 -21.81 -0.89 -3.04
CA PHE A 148 -22.86 -0.96 -2.01
C PHE A 148 -24.03 -0.06 -2.33
#